data_AF-X1V9R1-F1
#
_entry.id   AF-X1V9R1-F1
#
_cell.length_a   1.000
_cell.length_b   1.000
_cell.length_c   1.000
_cell.angle_alpha   90.00
_cell.angle_beta   90.00
_cell.angle_gamma   90.00
#
_symmetry.space_group_name_H-M   'P 1'
#
loop_
_entity.id
_entity.type
_entity.pdbx_description
1 polymer ?
#
loop_
_entity_poly.entity_id
_entity_poly.type
_entity_poly.pdbx_seq_one_letter_code
_entity_poly.pdbx_strand_id
1 'polypeptide(L)'
;VGRGGRDLLEIMVKDGTLIKVKEDLYFHKKSIQELKGRLVDFIKEKGEVATPQLKEITRVSRKYTIPLIEYFDKIQLTVRIGDKRILRKRQ
;
A
#
# COMPACT_ATOMS: atom_id res chain seq x y z
N VAL A 1 4.78 -19.70 25.47
CA VAL A 1 3.62 -18.77 25.60
C VAL A 1 3.84 -17.64 24.60
N GLY A 2 2.95 -17.45 23.62
CA GLY A 2 3.18 -16.44 22.56
C GLY A 2 2.31 -16.53 21.30
N ARG A 3 1.19 -17.26 21.32
CA ARG A 3 0.31 -17.45 20.15
C ARG A 3 -0.77 -16.35 20.02
N GLY A 4 -1.35 -15.89 21.14
CA GLY A 4 -2.55 -15.04 21.13
C GLY A 4 -2.45 -13.70 20.38
N GLY A 5 -1.31 -13.01 20.40
CA GLY A 5 -1.18 -11.70 19.74
C GLY A 5 -1.14 -11.79 18.21
N ARG A 6 -0.40 -12.76 17.67
CA ARG A 6 -0.39 -13.03 16.21
C ARG A 6 -1.73 -13.58 15.75
N ASP A 7 -2.33 -14.46 16.54
CA ASP A 7 -3.65 -15.02 16.24
C ASP A 7 -4.71 -13.91 16.16
N LEU A 8 -4.67 -12.91 17.06
CA LEU A 8 -5.57 -11.77 17.03
C LEU A 8 -5.37 -10.89 15.78
N LEU A 9 -4.11 -10.58 15.41
CA LEU A 9 -3.84 -9.81 14.20
C LEU A 9 -4.34 -10.52 12.95
N GLU A 10 -4.17 -11.85 12.86
CA GLU A 10 -4.67 -12.64 11.74
C GLU A 10 -6.20 -12.70 11.71
N ILE A 11 -6.87 -12.75 12.87
CA ILE A 11 -8.34 -12.60 12.95
C ILE A 11 -8.77 -11.23 12.40
N MET A 12 -8.09 -10.16 12.81
CA MET A 12 -8.38 -8.79 12.33
C MET A 12 -8.03 -8.57 10.85
N VAL A 13 -7.15 -9.39 10.28
CA VAL A 13 -6.93 -9.41 8.82
C VAL A 13 -8.06 -10.15 8.12
N LYS A 14 -8.50 -11.28 8.68
CA LYS A 14 -9.62 -12.07 8.13
C LYS A 14 -10.95 -11.31 8.17
N ASP A 15 -11.22 -10.55 9.23
CA ASP A 15 -12.42 -9.70 9.31
C ASP A 15 -12.32 -8.42 8.45
N GLY A 16 -11.13 -8.12 7.93
CA GLY A 16 -10.86 -7.01 7.03
C GLY A 16 -10.64 -5.66 7.72
N THR A 17 -10.54 -5.61 9.05
CA THR A 17 -10.18 -4.40 9.81
C THR A 17 -8.75 -3.99 9.51
N LEU A 18 -7.85 -4.97 9.45
CA LEU A 18 -6.44 -4.79 9.11
C LEU A 18 -6.12 -5.32 7.71
N ILE A 19 -5.13 -4.68 7.09
CA ILE A 19 -4.50 -5.12 5.86
C ILE A 19 -3.04 -5.42 6.16
N LYS A 20 -2.64 -6.67 5.90
CA LYS A 20 -1.25 -7.10 5.96
C LYS A 20 -0.53 -6.68 4.68
N VAL A 21 0.36 -5.69 4.80
CA VAL A 21 1.09 -5.09 3.68
C VAL A 21 2.34 -5.90 3.36
N LYS A 22 3.14 -6.25 4.38
CA LYS A 22 4.35 -7.07 4.25
C LYS A 22 4.78 -7.62 5.60
N GLU A 23 5.12 -8.90 5.68
CA GLU A 23 5.63 -9.53 6.92
C GLU A 23 4.77 -9.15 8.15
N ASP A 24 5.34 -8.48 9.15
CA ASP A 24 4.65 -8.02 10.37
C ASP A 24 4.10 -6.59 10.27
N LEU A 25 3.98 -6.02 9.07
CA LEU A 25 3.38 -4.71 8.83
C LEU A 25 1.89 -4.82 8.52
N TYR A 26 1.08 -4.40 9.49
CA TYR A 26 -0.37 -4.33 9.42
C TYR A 26 -0.81 -2.87 9.48
N PHE A 27 -1.80 -2.53 8.67
CA PHE A 27 -2.38 -1.19 8.64
C PHE A 27 -3.89 -1.27 8.70
N HIS A 28 -4.52 -0.29 9.34
CA HIS A 28 -5.97 -0.20 9.34
C HIS A 28 -6.49 0.00 7.90
N LYS A 29 -7.54 -0.74 7.53
CA LYS A 29 -8.11 -0.72 6.18
C LYS A 29 -8.44 0.69 5.70
N LYS A 30 -9.01 1.53 6.58
CA LYS A 30 -9.35 2.93 6.24
C LYS A 30 -8.13 3.73 5.77
N SER A 31 -7.00 3.63 6.46
CA SER A 31 -5.77 4.36 6.11
C SER A 31 -5.20 3.91 4.77
N ILE A 32 -5.29 2.60 4.45
CA ILE A 32 -4.89 2.07 3.15
C ILE A 32 -5.82 2.56 2.04
N GLN A 33 -7.14 2.62 2.27
CA GLN A 33 -8.08 3.13 1.27
C GLN A 33 -7.87 4.64 1.01
N GLU A 34 -7.64 5.43 2.06
CA GLU A 34 -7.34 6.86 1.92
C GLU A 34 -6.01 7.08 1.17
N LEU A 35 -4.98 6.28 1.47
CA LEU A 35 -3.71 6.33 0.74
C LEU A 35 -3.88 5.91 -0.73
N LYS A 36 -4.66 4.85 -0.97
CA LYS A 36 -5.02 4.40 -2.33
C LYS A 36 -5.68 5.52 -3.13
N GLY A 37 -6.65 6.23 -2.54
CA GLY A 37 -7.32 7.37 -3.18
C GLY A 37 -6.31 8.44 -3.61
N ARG A 38 -5.51 8.93 -2.66
CA ARG A 38 -4.46 9.94 -2.93
C ARG A 38 -3.48 9.50 -4.00
N LEU A 39 -3.06 8.23 -4.00
CA LEU A 39 -2.15 7.69 -5.02
C LEU A 39 -2.81 7.64 -6.41
N VAL A 40 -4.07 7.19 -6.48
CA VAL A 40 -4.82 7.14 -7.74
C VAL A 40 -5.03 8.53 -8.30
N ASP A 41 -5.42 9.49 -7.47
CA ASP A 41 -5.66 10.88 -7.90
C ASP A 41 -4.36 11.51 -8.40
N PHE A 42 -3.25 11.31 -7.69
CA PHE A 42 -1.93 11.77 -8.12
C PHE A 42 -1.53 11.20 -9.49
N ILE A 43 -1.65 9.88 -9.69
CA ILE A 43 -1.27 9.25 -10.96
C ILE A 43 -2.24 9.63 -12.08
N LYS A 44 -3.53 9.85 -11.80
CA LYS A 44 -4.48 10.37 -12.81
C LYS A 44 -4.11 11.77 -13.26
N GLU A 45 -3.69 12.63 -12.34
CA GLU A 45 -3.30 14.01 -12.65
C GLU A 45 -1.96 14.09 -13.38
N LYS A 46 -0.96 13.31 -12.95
CA LYS A 46 0.41 13.37 -13.46
C LYS A 46 0.76 12.30 -14.52
N GLY A 47 -0.11 11.32 -14.73
CA GLY A 47 0.10 10.16 -15.61
C GLY A 47 0.89 9.02 -14.94
N GLU A 48 1.86 9.35 -14.09
CA GLU A 48 2.76 8.41 -13.42
C GLU A 48 3.25 8.97 -12.08
N VAL A 49 3.90 8.13 -11.27
CA VAL A 49 4.57 8.54 -10.04
C VAL A 49 5.98 7.96 -9.96
N ALA A 50 6.98 8.83 -9.79
CA ALA A 50 8.36 8.43 -9.58
C ALA A 50 8.60 8.03 -8.12
N THR A 51 9.59 7.15 -7.90
CA THR A 51 9.92 6.64 -6.56
C THR A 51 10.16 7.74 -5.49
N PRO A 52 10.84 8.87 -5.78
CA PRO A 52 11.02 9.96 -4.81
C PRO A 52 9.69 10.62 -4.37
N GLN A 53 8.73 10.74 -5.29
CA GLN A 53 7.43 11.40 -5.05
C GLN A 53 6.51 10.57 -4.16
N LEU A 54 6.74 9.26 -4.05
CA LEU A 54 5.96 8.38 -3.18
C LEU A 54 6.08 8.78 -1.70
N LYS A 55 7.18 9.41 -1.29
CA LYS A 55 7.33 9.94 0.07
C LYS A 55 6.36 11.09 0.34
N GLU A 56 6.10 11.94 -0.64
CA GLU A 56 5.19 13.08 -0.52
C GLU A 56 3.73 12.64 -0.38
N ILE A 57 3.37 11.56 -1.09
CA ILE A 57 2.03 10.96 -1.04
C ILE A 57 1.83 10.20 0.28
N THR A 58 2.79 9.33 0.62
CA THR A 58 2.69 8.47 1.81
C THR A 58 2.93 9.23 3.12
N ARG A 59 3.76 10.29 3.10
CA ARG A 59 4.18 11.10 4.25
C ARG A 59 4.82 10.31 5.40
N VAL A 60 5.44 9.18 5.07
CA VAL A 60 6.14 8.31 6.04
C VAL A 60 7.57 8.04 5.59
N SER A 61 8.35 7.41 6.46
CA SER A 61 9.72 7.02 6.12
C SER A 61 9.74 5.91 5.06
N ARG A 62 10.89 5.76 4.38
CA ARG A 62 11.10 4.72 3.35
C ARG A 62 10.81 3.30 3.84
N LYS A 63 11.05 3.03 5.13
CA LYS A 63 10.72 1.75 5.78
C LYS A 63 9.26 1.33 5.57
N TYR A 64 8.34 2.30 5.48
CA TYR A 64 6.92 2.05 5.26
C TYR A 64 6.48 2.37 3.83
N THR A 65 7.03 3.42 3.20
CA THR A 65 6.69 3.79 1.82
C THR A 65 6.94 2.63 0.84
N ILE A 66 8.08 1.95 0.92
CA ILE A 66 8.43 0.86 -0.01
C ILE A 66 7.48 -0.34 0.13
N PRO A 67 7.21 -0.88 1.33
CA PRO A 67 6.20 -1.94 1.47
C PRO A 67 4.80 -1.54 1.00
N LEU A 68 4.36 -0.30 1.26
CA LEU A 68 3.03 0.17 0.86
C LEU A 68 2.87 0.20 -0.67
N ILE A 69 3.89 0.65 -1.39
CA ILE A 69 3.84 0.78 -2.86
C ILE A 69 4.03 -0.59 -3.52
N GLU A 70 4.86 -1.47 -2.94
CA GLU A 70 4.94 -2.88 -3.33
C GLU A 70 3.59 -3.60 -3.12
N TYR A 71 2.88 -3.29 -2.04
CA TYR A 71 1.54 -3.82 -1.79
C TYR A 71 0.54 -3.36 -2.85
N PHE A 72 0.58 -2.09 -3.28
CA PHE A 72 -0.27 -1.59 -4.36
C PHE A 72 0.05 -2.25 -5.72
N ASP A 73 1.31 -2.55 -5.99
CA ASP A 73 1.71 -3.34 -7.16
C ASP A 73 1.15 -4.78 -7.05
N LYS A 74 1.27 -5.40 -5.87
CA LYS A 74 0.80 -6.77 -5.60
C LYS A 74 -0.71 -6.92 -5.78
N ILE A 75 -1.51 -5.96 -5.30
CA ILE A 75 -2.97 -5.97 -5.51
C ILE A 75 -3.37 -5.44 -6.89
N GLN A 76 -2.41 -5.29 -7.79
CA GLN A 76 -2.63 -4.94 -9.19
C GLN A 76 -3.25 -3.54 -9.39
N LEU A 77 -3.08 -2.63 -8.41
CA LEU A 77 -3.50 -1.24 -8.54
C LEU A 77 -2.55 -0.47 -9.47
N THR A 78 -1.25 -0.66 -9.27
CA THR A 78 -0.18 -0.03 -10.04
C THR A 78 0.68 -1.07 -10.73
N VAL A 79 1.40 -0.64 -11.76
CA VAL A 79 2.46 -1.42 -12.39
C VAL A 79 3.72 -0.56 -12.44
N ARG A 80 4.85 -1.17 -12.09
CA ARG A 80 6.16 -0.52 -12.13
C ARG A 80 6.73 -0.61 -13.55
N ILE A 81 7.16 0.54 -14.07
CA ILE A 81 7.88 0.67 -15.34
C ILE A 81 9.14 1.49 -15.03
N GLY A 82 10.30 0.83 -15.00
CA GLY A 82 11.56 1.46 -14.58
C GLY A 82 11.51 1.95 -13.12
N ASP A 83 11.74 3.26 -12.92
CA ASP A 83 11.72 3.93 -11.62
C ASP A 83 10.36 4.55 -11.26
N LYS A 84 9.35 4.37 -12.13
CA LYS A 84 8.02 4.96 -12.03
C LYS A 84 6.93 3.91 -11.94
N ARG A 85 5.74 4.36 -11.54
CA ARG A 85 4.51 3.57 -11.50
C ARG A 85 3.39 4.27 -12.22
N ILE A 86 2.61 3.49 -12.96
CA ILE A 86 1.37 3.93 -13.59
C ILE A 86 0.20 3.13 -13.03
N LEU A 87 -1.02 3.64 -13.19
CA LEU A 87 -2.22 2.87 -12.90
C LEU A 87 -2.32 1.69 -13.85
N ARG A 88 -2.61 0.51 -13.30
CA ARG A 88 -2.85 -0.65 -14.14
C ARG A 88 -4.19 -0.50 -14.85
N LYS A 89 -4.19 -0.57 -16.18
CA LYS A 89 -5.43 -0.65 -16.95
C LYS A 89 -6.09 -2.01 -16.67
N ARG A 90 -7.36 -2.00 -16.24
CA ARG A 90 -8.18 -3.22 -16.21
C ARG A 90 -8.33 -3.69 -17.66
N GLN A 91 -7.87 -4.91 -17.95
CA GLN A 91 -8.28 -5.65 -19.14
C GLN A 91 -9.67 -6.25 -18.90
#